data_AF-F7A9P6-F1
#
_entry.id   AF-F7A9P6-F1
#
_cell.length_a   1.000
_cell.length_b   1.000
_cell.length_c   1.000
_cell.angle_alpha   90.00
_cell.angle_beta   90.00
_cell.angle_gamma   90.00
#
_symmetry.space_group_name_H-M   'P 1'
#
loop_
_entity.id
_entity.type
_entity.pdbx_description
1 polymer ?
#
loop_
_entity_poly.entity_id
_entity_poly.type
_entity_poly.pdbx_seq_one_letter_code
_entity_poly.pdbx_strand_id
1 'polypeptide(L)'
;MSEKERVMKKKPKREAVAPRTEKMATDQDWSSVYPTAAPFKPSAVPLPIRMGYPKKKGVPLAKEGNLELLKVPNFLHLTPVAIKKHCEVLKDFCTEWPAALDTDEKCEEHFPVEIETADYVSAGPSLRNPKARVVTLKVKLSKLHLDDHAKKKLIKLVGERYCKNTDTLTITTDRCPLRRQNYDYAVYLLTVLYHESWKTEAWEKEKTEADREEYIWENSRSEKNILDTLLQIRASEERAGVTREELLASEEVGGYGRAVAALKNEGESDHNLLLTPSEKLLCEESSRWDTNE
;
A
#
# COMPACT_ATOMS: atom_id res chain seq x y z
N MET A 1 42.32 79.15 -37.70
CA MET A 1 42.75 77.78 -38.05
C MET A 1 43.81 77.35 -37.04
N SER A 2 43.75 76.25 -36.31
CA SER A 2 43.20 74.93 -36.61
C SER A 2 42.80 74.26 -35.29
N GLU A 3 41.59 73.72 -35.25
CA GLU A 3 41.12 72.81 -34.22
C GLU A 3 41.79 71.45 -34.48
N LYS A 4 42.64 70.98 -33.56
CA LYS A 4 43.25 69.65 -33.66
C LYS A 4 42.23 68.61 -33.22
N GLU A 5 41.53 68.00 -34.18
CA GLU A 5 40.73 66.80 -33.97
C GLU A 5 41.57 65.71 -33.29
N ARG A 6 41.22 65.36 -32.04
CA ARG A 6 41.72 64.16 -31.38
C ARG A 6 41.06 62.94 -32.04
N VAL A 7 41.72 62.36 -33.03
CA VAL A 7 41.35 61.06 -33.60
C VAL A 7 41.52 59.99 -32.51
N MET A 8 40.41 59.54 -31.92
CA MET A 8 40.40 58.36 -31.05
C MET A 8 40.80 57.14 -31.89
N LYS A 9 42.00 56.60 -31.66
CA LYS A 9 42.43 55.31 -32.25
C LYS A 9 41.45 54.21 -31.82
N LYS A 10 40.65 53.69 -32.76
CA LYS A 10 39.79 52.51 -32.52
C LYS A 10 40.68 51.35 -32.09
N LYS A 11 40.41 50.79 -30.90
CA LYS A 11 41.08 49.57 -30.44
C LYS A 11 40.82 48.43 -31.46
N PRO A 12 41.83 47.59 -31.78
CA PRO A 12 41.65 46.49 -32.71
C PRO A 12 40.57 45.53 -32.21
N LYS A 13 39.76 45.02 -33.14
CA LYS A 13 38.68 44.07 -32.84
C LYS A 13 39.30 42.77 -32.36
N ARG A 14 38.84 42.27 -31.21
CA ARG A 14 39.29 40.98 -30.66
C ARG A 14 38.76 39.83 -31.52
N GLU A 15 39.65 38.96 -31.98
CA GLU A 15 39.28 37.75 -32.70
C GLU A 15 38.89 36.63 -31.74
N ALA A 16 37.95 35.78 -32.18
CA ALA A 16 37.54 34.60 -31.44
C ALA A 16 38.59 33.50 -31.58
N VAL A 17 38.90 32.83 -30.48
CA VAL A 17 39.81 31.67 -30.49
C VAL A 17 39.09 30.46 -31.08
N ALA A 18 39.81 29.61 -31.80
CA ALA A 18 39.31 28.35 -32.31
C ALA A 18 38.67 27.48 -31.20
N PRO A 19 37.61 26.71 -31.50
CA PRO A 19 36.92 25.89 -30.52
C PRO A 19 37.84 24.78 -29.98
N ARG A 20 37.64 24.41 -28.71
CA ARG A 20 38.44 23.36 -28.06
C ARG A 20 38.32 22.01 -28.76
N THR A 21 37.23 21.76 -29.49
CA THR A 21 36.99 20.53 -30.25
C THR A 21 38.10 20.16 -31.23
N GLU A 22 38.81 21.15 -31.79
CA GLU A 22 39.94 20.90 -32.71
C GLU A 22 41.17 20.28 -32.01
N LYS A 23 41.28 20.46 -30.70
CA LYS A 23 42.41 19.97 -29.88
C LYS A 23 42.09 18.67 -29.13
N MET A 24 40.88 18.14 -29.31
CA MET A 24 40.41 16.97 -28.57
C MET A 24 40.91 15.69 -29.24
N ALA A 25 41.51 14.80 -28.45
CA ALA A 25 41.84 13.46 -28.90
C ALA A 25 40.58 12.58 -28.96
N THR A 26 40.59 11.56 -29.82
CA THR A 26 39.42 10.67 -30.04
C THR A 26 39.20 9.69 -28.90
N ASP A 27 40.26 9.34 -28.17
CA ASP A 27 40.36 8.41 -27.05
C ASP A 27 40.34 9.10 -25.67
N GLN A 28 40.14 10.42 -25.63
CA GLN A 28 40.12 11.18 -24.39
C GLN A 28 38.96 10.77 -23.46
N ASP A 29 39.14 10.99 -22.17
CA ASP A 29 38.08 10.74 -21.19
C ASP A 29 36.97 11.79 -21.25
N TRP A 30 35.79 11.38 -21.73
CA TRP A 30 34.63 12.26 -21.85
C TRP A 30 34.11 12.78 -20.50
N SER A 31 34.19 11.99 -19.42
CA SER A 31 33.74 12.44 -18.08
C SER A 31 34.52 13.65 -17.58
N SER A 32 35.77 13.82 -18.01
CA SER A 32 36.59 14.99 -17.67
C SER A 32 36.18 16.24 -18.48
N VAL A 33 35.63 16.07 -19.69
CA VAL A 33 35.14 17.16 -20.53
C VAL A 33 33.80 17.69 -20.04
N TYR A 34 32.91 16.79 -19.59
CA TYR A 34 31.55 17.11 -19.19
C TYR A 34 31.22 16.45 -17.84
N PRO A 35 31.78 16.94 -16.72
CA PRO A 35 31.67 16.26 -15.43
C PRO A 35 30.30 16.39 -14.77
N THR A 36 29.59 17.51 -15.00
CA THR A 36 28.33 17.83 -14.32
C THR A 36 27.28 18.36 -15.30
N ALA A 37 26.04 18.48 -14.84
CA ALA A 37 24.95 19.06 -15.61
C ALA A 37 25.32 20.49 -16.04
N ALA A 38 25.32 20.73 -17.35
CA ALA A 38 25.67 22.01 -17.94
C ALA A 38 24.82 22.28 -19.19
N PRO A 39 24.71 23.54 -19.63
CA PRO A 39 24.11 23.86 -20.92
C PRO A 39 24.97 23.32 -22.07
N PHE A 40 24.32 23.05 -23.20
CA PHE A 40 25.02 22.59 -24.39
C PHE A 40 26.05 23.64 -24.87
N LYS A 41 27.33 23.26 -24.90
CA LYS A 41 28.46 24.12 -25.31
C LYS A 41 28.99 23.64 -26.66
N PRO A 42 28.64 24.29 -27.79
CA PRO A 42 29.02 23.82 -29.12
C PRO A 42 30.55 23.78 -29.33
N SER A 43 31.29 24.64 -28.62
CA SER A 43 32.76 24.70 -28.66
C SER A 43 33.49 23.61 -27.88
N ALA A 44 32.77 22.83 -27.05
CA ALA A 44 33.34 21.74 -26.24
C ALA A 44 32.84 20.35 -26.68
N VAL A 45 31.72 20.27 -27.40
CA VAL A 45 31.14 19.00 -27.86
C VAL A 45 31.66 18.66 -29.26
N PRO A 46 32.51 17.63 -29.43
CA PRO A 46 33.18 17.28 -30.69
C PRO A 46 32.28 16.47 -31.63
N LEU A 47 30.96 16.70 -31.58
CA LEU A 47 29.98 16.03 -32.43
C LEU A 47 29.37 17.04 -33.42
N PRO A 48 29.20 16.69 -34.70
CA PRO A 48 28.57 17.56 -35.71
C PRO A 48 27.04 17.47 -35.64
N ILE A 49 26.47 17.79 -34.47
CA ILE A 49 25.03 17.71 -34.23
C ILE A 49 24.30 18.85 -34.96
N ARG A 50 23.15 18.55 -35.55
CA ARG A 50 22.25 19.53 -36.18
C ARG A 50 20.83 19.35 -35.63
N MET A 51 20.11 20.45 -35.43
CA MET A 51 18.74 20.43 -34.91
C MET A 51 17.93 21.60 -35.44
N GLY A 52 16.63 21.38 -35.66
CA GLY A 52 15.69 22.38 -36.17
C GLY A 52 15.07 21.98 -37.50
N TYR A 53 13.89 22.52 -37.79
CA TYR A 53 13.15 22.17 -39.01
C TYR A 53 13.88 22.70 -40.26
N PRO A 54 14.20 21.84 -41.24
CA PRO A 54 14.89 22.27 -42.45
C PRO A 54 13.95 23.08 -43.35
N LYS A 55 14.50 24.08 -44.04
CA LYS A 55 13.78 24.74 -45.15
C LYS A 55 13.63 23.76 -46.33
N LYS A 56 12.69 24.02 -47.25
CA LYS A 56 12.56 23.21 -48.48
C LYS A 56 13.91 23.12 -49.20
N LYS A 57 14.36 21.91 -49.49
CA LYS A 57 15.70 21.59 -50.06
C LYS A 57 16.89 22.06 -49.19
N GLY A 58 16.72 22.21 -47.88
CA GLY A 58 17.76 22.64 -46.94
C GLY A 58 18.16 21.56 -45.93
N VAL A 59 19.21 21.86 -45.14
CA VAL A 59 19.64 21.03 -44.01
C VAL A 59 19.25 21.67 -42.67
N PRO A 60 19.10 20.89 -41.59
CA PRO A 60 18.92 21.44 -40.25
C PRO A 60 20.08 22.35 -39.82
N LEU A 61 19.79 23.31 -38.95
CA LEU A 61 20.79 24.25 -38.45
C LEU A 61 21.92 23.52 -37.73
N ALA A 62 23.14 24.01 -37.91
CA ALA A 62 24.34 23.51 -37.23
C ALA A 62 24.26 23.77 -35.71
N LYS A 63 25.26 23.33 -34.95
CA LYS A 63 25.26 23.47 -33.49
C LYS A 63 25.65 24.87 -33.01
N GLU A 64 26.39 25.62 -33.83
CA GLU A 64 26.86 26.96 -33.50
C GLU A 64 25.69 27.94 -33.47
N GLY A 65 25.41 28.53 -32.30
CA GLY A 65 24.31 29.49 -32.13
C GLY A 65 22.90 28.88 -32.16
N ASN A 66 22.77 27.56 -32.07
CA ASN A 66 21.47 26.88 -32.13
C ASN A 66 20.76 26.88 -30.77
N LEU A 67 19.70 27.67 -30.65
CA LEU A 67 18.92 27.80 -29.42
C LEU A 67 18.13 26.53 -29.09
N GLU A 68 17.73 25.73 -30.09
CA GLU A 68 16.99 24.49 -29.83
C GLU A 68 17.85 23.48 -29.08
N LEU A 69 19.14 23.38 -29.40
CA LEU A 69 20.08 22.54 -28.66
C LEU A 69 20.34 23.03 -27.23
N LEU A 70 20.14 24.32 -26.95
CA LEU A 70 20.31 24.88 -25.60
C LEU A 70 19.11 24.55 -24.69
N LYS A 71 17.91 24.43 -25.26
CA LYS A 71 16.67 24.10 -24.52
C LYS A 71 16.63 22.65 -24.05
N VAL A 72 17.31 21.75 -24.77
CA VAL A 72 17.29 20.32 -24.45
C VAL A 72 18.07 20.07 -23.14
N PRO A 73 17.46 19.43 -22.11
CA PRO A 73 18.20 18.95 -20.95
C PRO A 73 19.08 17.77 -21.39
N ASN A 74 20.34 18.06 -21.68
CA ASN A 74 21.28 17.06 -22.21
C ASN A 74 21.79 16.11 -21.11
N PHE A 75 22.13 14.89 -21.52
CA PHE A 75 22.66 13.85 -20.64
C PHE A 75 24.16 13.60 -20.89
N LEU A 76 24.89 14.60 -21.40
CA LEU A 76 26.29 14.45 -21.78
C LEU A 76 27.21 14.14 -20.58
N HIS A 77 26.80 14.49 -19.36
CA HIS A 77 27.51 14.14 -18.12
C HIS A 77 27.14 12.76 -17.57
N LEU A 78 26.03 12.16 -18.04
CA LEU A 78 25.51 10.86 -17.59
C LEU A 78 25.70 9.80 -18.68
N THR A 79 26.89 9.74 -19.27
CA THR A 79 27.23 8.66 -20.21
C THR A 79 27.41 7.32 -19.48
N PRO A 80 27.22 6.16 -20.14
CA PRO A 80 27.40 4.85 -19.51
C PRO A 80 28.78 4.66 -18.86
N VAL A 81 29.83 5.23 -19.45
CA VAL A 81 31.20 5.19 -18.89
C VAL A 81 31.28 6.00 -17.59
N ALA A 82 30.67 7.19 -17.55
CA ALA A 82 30.61 8.02 -16.35
C ALA A 82 29.79 7.33 -15.24
N ILE A 83 28.63 6.77 -15.56
CA ILE A 83 27.78 6.06 -14.60
C ILE A 83 28.53 4.89 -13.97
N LYS A 84 29.22 4.06 -14.75
CA LYS A 84 30.03 2.95 -14.21
C LYS A 84 31.09 3.44 -13.24
N LYS A 85 31.84 4.50 -13.58
CA LYS A 85 32.84 5.12 -12.71
C LYS A 85 32.22 5.68 -11.42
N HIS A 86 31.09 6.38 -11.54
CA HIS A 86 30.39 6.96 -10.39
C HIS A 86 29.86 5.86 -9.45
N CYS A 87 29.19 4.84 -9.99
CA CYS A 87 28.66 3.73 -9.21
C CYS A 87 29.77 2.92 -8.52
N GLU A 88 30.94 2.75 -9.15
CA GLU A 88 32.06 2.05 -8.52
C GLU A 88 32.52 2.74 -7.23
N VAL A 89 32.61 4.07 -7.25
CA VAL A 89 32.96 4.86 -6.05
C VAL A 89 31.81 4.88 -5.04
N LEU A 90 30.56 4.87 -5.49
CA LEU A 90 29.40 4.89 -4.61
C LEU A 90 29.15 3.57 -3.88
N LYS A 91 29.72 2.44 -4.35
CA LYS A 91 29.59 1.13 -3.68
C LYS A 91 30.08 1.16 -2.24
N ASP A 92 31.13 1.94 -1.94
CA ASP A 92 31.69 2.05 -0.59
C ASP A 92 30.70 2.65 0.43
N PHE A 93 29.66 3.33 -0.04
CA PHE A 93 28.60 3.90 0.81
C PHE A 93 27.39 2.97 0.96
N CYS A 94 27.32 1.89 0.18
CA CYS A 94 26.22 0.93 0.22
C CYS A 94 26.49 -0.16 1.27
N THR A 95 25.43 -0.68 1.85
CA THR A 95 25.47 -1.86 2.73
C THR A 95 24.77 -3.03 2.06
N GLU A 96 25.27 -4.24 2.27
CA GLU A 96 24.62 -5.45 1.75
C GLU A 96 23.22 -5.63 2.36
N TRP A 97 22.28 -6.09 1.53
CA TRP A 97 20.95 -6.47 2.01
C TRP A 97 21.02 -7.78 2.80
N PRO A 98 20.29 -7.93 3.92
CA PRO A 98 20.32 -9.17 4.71
C PRO A 98 19.81 -10.38 3.92
N ALA A 99 20.69 -11.36 3.66
CA ALA A 99 20.38 -12.59 2.91
C ALA A 99 19.38 -13.54 3.62
N ALA A 100 18.97 -13.25 4.86
CA ALA A 100 17.87 -13.98 5.49
C ALA A 100 16.49 -13.54 4.95
N LEU A 101 16.39 -12.30 4.47
CA LEU A 101 15.17 -11.61 4.06
C LEU A 101 15.02 -11.63 2.53
N ASP A 102 15.07 -12.83 1.96
CA ASP A 102 14.98 -13.02 0.50
C ASP A 102 13.54 -12.97 -0.03
N THR A 103 12.55 -13.22 0.83
CA THR A 103 11.14 -13.29 0.46
C THR A 103 10.29 -12.37 1.35
N ASP A 104 9.25 -11.77 0.76
CA ASP A 104 8.36 -10.86 1.47
C ASP A 104 7.67 -11.53 2.68
N GLU A 105 7.38 -12.83 2.60
CA GLU A 105 6.80 -13.60 3.71
C GLU A 105 7.71 -13.61 4.96
N LYS A 106 9.02 -13.75 4.78
CA LYS A 106 10.00 -13.70 5.88
C LYS A 106 10.13 -12.29 6.42
N CYS A 107 10.06 -11.28 5.56
CA CYS A 107 10.02 -9.88 5.97
C CYS A 107 8.80 -9.61 6.87
N GLU A 108 7.61 -10.07 6.47
CA GLU A 108 6.38 -9.91 7.26
C GLU A 108 6.40 -10.70 8.59
N GLU A 109 7.12 -11.82 8.65
CA GLU A 109 7.28 -12.60 9.88
C GLU A 109 8.15 -11.88 10.92
N HIS A 110 9.30 -11.35 10.49
CA HIS A 110 10.24 -10.66 11.38
C HIS A 110 9.88 -9.18 11.63
N PHE A 111 9.28 -8.53 10.63
CA PHE A 111 8.95 -7.10 10.63
C PHE A 111 7.48 -6.89 10.21
N PRO A 112 6.50 -7.18 11.09
CA PRO A 112 5.08 -7.14 10.77
C PRO A 112 4.49 -5.72 10.61
N VAL A 113 5.27 -4.68 10.91
CA VAL A 113 4.83 -3.27 10.87
C VAL A 113 5.52 -2.57 9.71
N GLU A 114 4.70 -2.05 8.79
CA GLU A 114 5.16 -1.24 7.66
C GLU A 114 4.88 0.24 7.93
N ILE A 115 5.86 1.09 7.61
CA ILE A 115 5.77 2.55 7.77
C ILE A 115 5.97 3.19 6.41
N GLU A 116 4.92 3.79 5.86
CA GLU A 116 4.98 4.50 4.60
C GLU A 116 5.19 5.99 4.84
N THR A 117 6.20 6.55 4.17
CA THR A 117 6.50 7.98 4.17
C THR A 117 6.77 8.44 2.74
N ALA A 118 6.43 9.70 2.43
CA ALA A 118 6.59 10.26 1.10
C ALA A 118 7.48 11.50 1.12
N ASP A 119 8.50 11.51 0.27
CA ASP A 119 9.39 12.65 0.02
C ASP A 119 9.17 13.21 -1.38
N TYR A 120 9.19 14.55 -1.50
CA TYR A 120 8.86 15.25 -2.74
C TYR A 120 10.01 16.17 -3.15
N VAL A 121 10.48 16.03 -4.39
CA VAL A 121 11.56 16.84 -4.96
C VAL A 121 11.00 17.71 -6.07
N SER A 122 11.03 19.03 -5.89
CA SER A 122 10.52 20.02 -6.83
C SER A 122 11.58 21.06 -7.16
N ALA A 123 11.56 21.60 -8.38
CA ALA A 123 12.41 22.74 -8.75
C ALA A 123 11.84 24.04 -8.15
N GLY A 124 12.60 24.69 -7.27
CA GLY A 124 12.20 25.95 -6.66
C GLY A 124 13.07 26.34 -5.46
N PRO A 125 12.92 27.55 -4.91
CA PRO A 125 13.69 28.01 -3.76
C PRO A 125 13.24 27.36 -2.44
N SER A 126 12.00 26.88 -2.36
CA SER A 126 11.45 26.24 -1.17
C SER A 126 11.46 24.72 -1.30
N LEU A 127 12.05 24.06 -0.31
CA LEU A 127 12.03 22.60 -0.15
C LEU A 127 10.78 22.10 0.59
N ARG A 128 9.96 23.01 1.14
CA ARG A 128 8.85 22.62 2.02
C ARG A 128 7.70 22.06 1.20
N ASN A 129 7.26 20.84 1.56
CA ASN A 129 6.03 20.26 1.05
C ASN A 129 5.14 19.80 2.23
N PRO A 130 3.92 20.34 2.39
CA PRO A 130 3.04 19.96 3.49
C PRO A 130 2.60 18.49 3.46
N LYS A 131 2.69 17.81 2.32
CA LYS A 131 2.34 16.38 2.17
C LYS A 131 3.40 15.44 2.75
N ALA A 132 4.64 15.90 2.92
CA ALA A 132 5.74 15.07 3.45
C ALA A 132 5.61 14.74 4.95
N ARG A 133 4.69 15.38 5.66
CA ARG A 133 4.45 15.14 7.09
C ARG A 133 3.62 13.87 7.35
N VAL A 134 2.87 13.40 6.36
CA VAL A 134 1.92 12.30 6.52
C VAL A 134 2.68 10.99 6.72
N VAL A 135 2.27 10.21 7.72
CA VAL A 135 2.81 8.87 8.00
C VAL A 135 1.65 7.88 8.02
N THR A 136 1.82 6.77 7.29
CA THR A 136 0.89 5.65 7.30
C THR A 136 1.57 4.45 7.95
N LEU A 137 0.96 3.90 9.00
CA LEU A 137 1.36 2.65 9.63
C LEU A 137 0.41 1.54 9.17
N LYS A 138 0.94 0.42 8.69
CA LYS A 138 0.18 -0.78 8.35
C LYS A 138 0.67 -1.96 9.17
N VAL A 139 -0.27 -2.75 9.68
CA VAL A 139 0.02 -3.97 10.44
C VAL A 139 -1.10 -4.99 10.27
N LYS A 140 -0.75 -6.27 10.08
CA LYS A 140 -1.71 -7.37 10.05
C LYS A 140 -2.12 -7.75 11.48
N LEU A 141 -3.42 -7.88 11.75
CA LEU A 141 -3.89 -8.22 13.10
C LEU A 141 -3.49 -9.65 13.52
N SER A 142 -3.38 -10.57 12.58
CA SER A 142 -2.85 -11.93 12.78
C SER A 142 -1.42 -12.00 13.32
N LYS A 143 -0.62 -10.94 13.13
CA LYS A 143 0.75 -10.84 13.65
C LYS A 143 0.81 -10.21 15.04
N LEU A 144 -0.30 -9.67 15.54
CA LEU A 144 -0.39 -9.14 16.89
C LEU A 144 -0.85 -10.24 17.85
N HIS A 145 -0.35 -10.22 19.08
CA HIS A 145 -0.80 -11.12 20.14
C HIS A 145 -2.15 -10.64 20.69
N LEU A 146 -3.24 -10.99 20.01
CA LEU A 146 -4.61 -10.64 20.42
C LEU A 146 -5.41 -11.92 20.62
N ASP A 147 -6.24 -11.96 21.66
CA ASP A 147 -7.26 -12.99 21.82
C ASP A 147 -8.52 -12.61 21.02
N ASP A 148 -9.52 -13.50 21.00
CA ASP A 148 -10.76 -13.28 20.25
C ASP A 148 -11.52 -12.04 20.74
N HIS A 149 -11.48 -11.77 22.04
CA HIS A 149 -12.11 -10.59 22.66
C HIS A 149 -11.42 -9.31 22.18
N ALA A 150 -10.10 -9.22 22.36
CA ALA A 150 -9.31 -8.05 22.00
C ALA A 150 -9.32 -7.82 20.49
N LYS A 151 -9.27 -8.86 19.67
CA LYS A 151 -9.37 -8.73 18.20
C LYS A 151 -10.73 -8.12 17.80
N LYS A 152 -11.84 -8.66 18.30
CA LYS A 152 -13.20 -8.15 18.00
C LYS A 152 -13.39 -6.72 18.53
N LYS A 153 -12.90 -6.43 19.75
CA LYS A 153 -12.95 -5.09 20.34
C LYS A 153 -12.12 -4.10 19.53
N LEU A 154 -10.90 -4.47 19.13
CA LEU A 154 -10.02 -3.64 18.33
C LEU A 154 -10.64 -3.28 16.98
N ILE A 155 -11.23 -4.26 16.28
CA ILE A 155 -11.92 -4.04 14.99
C ILE A 155 -13.05 -3.01 15.14
N LYS A 156 -13.85 -3.09 16.22
CA LYS A 156 -14.88 -2.09 16.53
C LYS A 156 -14.32 -0.70 16.83
N LEU A 157 -13.20 -0.61 17.55
CA LEU A 157 -12.56 0.67 17.90
C LEU A 157 -11.98 1.39 16.68
N VAL A 158 -11.36 0.66 15.75
CA VAL A 158 -10.68 1.24 14.58
C VAL A 158 -11.62 1.51 13.41
N GLY A 159 -12.75 0.81 13.33
CA GLY A 159 -13.79 1.01 12.32
C GLY A 159 -13.26 0.80 10.90
N GLU A 160 -13.46 1.81 10.03
CA GLU A 160 -13.09 1.77 8.60
C GLU A 160 -11.59 1.64 8.33
N ARG A 161 -10.74 1.82 9.35
CA ARG A 161 -9.29 1.70 9.21
C ARG A 161 -8.80 0.27 9.06
N TYR A 162 -9.65 -0.71 9.37
CA TYR A 162 -9.35 -2.12 9.24
C TYR A 162 -10.01 -2.72 7.99
N CYS A 163 -9.21 -3.40 7.17
CA CYS A 163 -9.71 -4.14 6.01
C CYS A 163 -9.87 -5.63 6.36
N LYS A 164 -11.11 -6.13 6.37
CA LYS A 164 -11.41 -7.55 6.64
C LYS A 164 -10.79 -8.51 5.63
N ASN A 165 -10.69 -8.11 4.36
CA ASN A 165 -10.21 -8.97 3.28
C ASN A 165 -8.70 -9.23 3.37
N THR A 166 -7.92 -8.25 3.83
CA THR A 166 -6.45 -8.35 3.92
C THR A 166 -5.93 -8.46 5.35
N ASP A 167 -6.83 -8.51 6.35
CA ASP A 167 -6.53 -8.52 7.79
C ASP A 167 -5.60 -7.35 8.22
N THR A 168 -5.63 -6.23 7.48
CA THR A 168 -4.68 -5.12 7.64
C THR A 168 -5.33 -3.93 8.33
N LEU A 169 -4.72 -3.48 9.43
CA LEU A 169 -5.01 -2.21 10.09
C LEU A 169 -4.15 -1.11 9.49
N THR A 170 -4.76 -0.02 9.03
CA THR A 170 -4.07 1.15 8.46
C THR A 170 -4.32 2.40 9.32
N ILE A 171 -3.26 2.94 9.93
CA ILE A 171 -3.31 4.17 10.73
C ILE A 171 -2.60 5.28 9.95
N THR A 172 -3.37 6.26 9.48
CA THR A 172 -2.84 7.47 8.84
C THR A 172 -2.79 8.62 9.84
N THR A 173 -1.65 9.33 9.87
CA THR A 173 -1.42 10.46 10.79
C THR A 173 -0.84 11.66 10.05
N ASP A 174 -1.49 12.81 10.20
CA ASP A 174 -1.14 14.05 9.50
C ASP A 174 -1.32 15.32 10.37
N ARG A 175 -1.58 15.13 11.68
CA ARG A 175 -1.91 16.18 12.64
C ARG A 175 -0.73 17.07 12.97
N CYS A 176 0.45 16.49 13.14
CA CYS A 176 1.64 17.21 13.57
C CYS A 176 2.41 17.80 12.37
N PRO A 177 3.09 18.95 12.54
CA PRO A 177 3.88 19.56 11.46
C PRO A 177 5.06 18.69 11.01
N LEU A 178 5.70 17.97 11.92
CA LEU A 178 6.89 17.16 11.63
C LEU A 178 6.53 15.69 11.43
N ARG A 179 7.17 15.05 10.44
CA ARG A 179 7.03 13.62 10.16
C ARG A 179 7.34 12.74 11.37
N ARG A 180 8.41 13.06 12.11
CA ARG A 180 8.80 12.35 13.34
C ARG A 180 7.67 12.32 14.37
N GLN A 181 6.98 13.44 14.56
CA GLN A 181 5.88 13.52 15.52
C GLN A 181 4.67 12.68 15.08
N ASN A 182 4.35 12.69 13.79
CA ASN A 182 3.28 11.83 13.25
C ASN A 182 3.65 10.34 13.37
N TYR A 183 4.91 9.98 13.14
CA TYR A 183 5.41 8.63 13.38
C TYR A 183 5.24 8.21 14.85
N ASP A 184 5.75 9.01 15.79
CA ASP A 184 5.63 8.74 17.23
C ASP A 184 4.15 8.63 17.65
N TYR A 185 3.29 9.47 17.06
CA TYR A 185 1.85 9.45 17.30
C TYR A 185 1.17 8.20 16.71
N ALA A 186 1.56 7.74 15.52
CA ALA A 186 1.02 6.51 14.93
C ALA A 186 1.36 5.28 15.79
N VAL A 187 2.60 5.20 16.28
CA VAL A 187 3.05 4.13 17.20
C VAL A 187 2.31 4.22 18.54
N TYR A 188 2.14 5.44 19.08
CA TYR A 188 1.34 5.66 20.28
C TYR A 188 -0.11 5.17 20.11
N LEU A 189 -0.76 5.52 19.00
CA LEU A 189 -2.13 5.09 18.72
C LEU A 189 -2.23 3.57 18.65
N LEU A 190 -1.30 2.91 17.96
CA LEU A 190 -1.25 1.44 17.91
C LEU A 190 -1.12 0.84 19.32
N THR A 191 -0.25 1.41 20.14
CA THR A 191 0.01 0.95 21.51
C THR A 191 -1.23 1.10 22.41
N VAL A 192 -1.89 2.26 22.36
CA VAL A 192 -3.11 2.50 23.13
C VAL A 192 -4.24 1.60 22.67
N LEU A 193 -4.44 1.46 21.36
CA LEU A 193 -5.46 0.57 20.80
C LEU A 193 -5.25 -0.89 21.24
N TYR A 194 -4.00 -1.34 21.23
CA TYR A 194 -3.64 -2.66 21.74
C TYR A 194 -4.00 -2.80 23.23
N HIS A 195 -3.51 -1.92 24.10
CA HIS A 195 -3.79 -2.05 25.54
C HIS A 195 -5.28 -1.88 25.91
N GLU A 196 -6.00 -0.98 25.25
CA GLU A 196 -7.44 -0.80 25.47
C GLU A 196 -8.27 -1.97 24.94
N SER A 197 -7.79 -2.67 23.91
CA SER A 197 -8.46 -3.87 23.41
C SER A 197 -8.44 -5.03 24.39
N TRP A 198 -7.40 -5.14 25.22
CA TRP A 198 -7.27 -6.17 26.26
C TRP A 198 -8.09 -5.90 27.53
N LYS A 199 -8.49 -4.66 27.77
CA LYS A 199 -9.31 -4.32 28.94
C LYS A 199 -10.76 -4.75 28.69
N THR A 200 -11.41 -5.35 29.69
CA THR A 200 -12.84 -5.65 29.63
C THR A 200 -13.59 -4.71 30.58
N GLU A 201 -14.41 -3.84 30.02
CA GLU A 201 -15.21 -2.89 30.80
C GLU A 201 -16.57 -3.46 31.18
N ALA A 202 -17.20 -2.91 32.22
CA ALA A 202 -18.49 -3.42 32.73
C ALA A 202 -19.61 -3.38 31.67
N TRP A 203 -19.63 -2.34 30.83
CA TRP A 203 -20.63 -2.15 29.78
C TRP A 203 -20.51 -3.15 28.63
N GLU A 204 -19.37 -3.84 28.49
CA GLU A 204 -19.22 -4.86 27.43
C GLU A 204 -20.12 -6.08 27.66
N LYS A 205 -20.59 -6.27 28.90
CA LYS A 205 -21.58 -7.31 29.25
C LYS A 205 -22.98 -6.99 28.73
N GLU A 206 -23.26 -5.72 28.42
CA GLU A 206 -24.55 -5.25 27.89
C GLU A 206 -24.64 -5.41 26.36
N LYS A 207 -23.65 -6.07 25.73
CA LYS A 207 -23.58 -6.29 24.28
C LYS A 207 -24.81 -7.03 23.76
N THR A 208 -25.55 -6.38 22.87
CA THR A 208 -26.76 -6.97 22.27
C THR A 208 -26.42 -7.92 21.12
N GLU A 209 -27.40 -8.72 20.68
CA GLU A 209 -27.25 -9.59 19.51
C GLU A 209 -26.91 -8.81 18.23
N ALA A 210 -27.41 -7.59 18.08
CA ALA A 210 -27.15 -6.74 16.91
C ALA A 210 -25.69 -6.24 16.84
N ASP A 211 -25.01 -6.17 17.98
CA ASP A 211 -23.62 -5.70 18.06
C ASP A 211 -22.61 -6.84 17.82
N ARG A 212 -23.09 -8.09 17.71
CA ARG A 212 -22.24 -9.25 17.42
C ARG A 212 -21.82 -9.23 15.95
N GLU A 213 -20.53 -9.48 15.71
CA GLU A 213 -19.96 -9.53 14.36
C GLU A 213 -20.17 -10.88 13.68
N GLU A 214 -20.36 -11.91 14.50
CA GLU A 214 -20.61 -13.28 14.10
C GLU A 214 -21.92 -13.72 14.76
N TYR A 215 -22.70 -14.46 13.99
CA TYR A 215 -23.86 -15.17 14.49
C TYR A 215 -23.42 -16.35 15.35
N ILE A 216 -23.91 -16.38 16.58
CA ILE A 216 -23.72 -17.46 17.53
C ILE A 216 -25.07 -18.16 17.68
N TRP A 217 -25.09 -19.47 17.46
CA TRP A 217 -26.29 -20.30 17.53
C TRP A 217 -26.87 -20.34 18.95
N GLU A 218 -26.01 -20.41 19.96
CA GLU A 218 -26.39 -20.52 21.37
C GLU A 218 -27.19 -19.31 21.86
N ASN A 219 -28.29 -19.58 22.56
CA ASN A 219 -29.30 -18.65 23.05
C ASN A 219 -30.01 -17.83 21.95
N SER A 220 -29.86 -18.21 20.68
CA SER A 220 -30.43 -17.47 19.56
C SER A 220 -31.94 -17.70 19.39
N ARG A 221 -32.58 -16.84 18.59
CA ARG A 221 -33.99 -17.03 18.19
C ARG A 221 -34.20 -18.33 17.43
N SER A 222 -33.26 -18.72 16.58
CA SER A 222 -33.37 -19.94 15.76
C SER A 222 -33.33 -21.19 16.63
N GLU A 223 -32.49 -21.21 17.67
CA GLU A 223 -32.44 -22.29 18.66
C GLU A 223 -33.77 -22.41 19.42
N LYS A 224 -34.33 -21.30 19.89
CA LYS A 224 -35.61 -21.29 20.58
C LYS A 224 -36.74 -21.80 19.68
N ASN A 225 -36.79 -21.34 18.43
CA ASN A 225 -37.81 -21.74 17.47
C ASN A 225 -37.75 -23.23 17.14
N ILE A 226 -36.56 -23.81 16.93
CA ILE A 226 -36.45 -25.23 16.61
C ILE A 226 -36.79 -26.11 17.81
N LEU A 227 -36.37 -25.71 19.03
CA LEU A 227 -36.75 -26.43 20.25
C LEU A 227 -38.25 -26.41 20.48
N ASP A 228 -38.90 -25.25 20.32
CA ASP A 228 -40.35 -25.13 20.46
C ASP A 228 -41.09 -25.97 19.40
N THR A 229 -40.59 -26.01 18.16
CA THR A 229 -41.16 -26.83 17.08
C THR A 229 -41.03 -28.32 17.37
N LEU A 230 -39.84 -28.79 17.77
CA LEU A 230 -39.59 -30.21 18.09
C LEU A 230 -40.39 -30.67 19.32
N LEU A 231 -40.55 -29.80 20.33
CA LEU A 231 -41.39 -30.09 21.48
C LEU A 231 -42.87 -30.26 21.08
N GLN A 232 -43.37 -29.46 20.14
CA GLN A 232 -44.73 -29.60 19.62
C GLN A 232 -44.92 -30.90 18.83
N ILE A 233 -43.96 -31.26 17.97
CA ILE A 233 -43.99 -32.51 17.21
C ILE A 233 -43.99 -33.72 18.17
N ARG A 234 -43.08 -33.74 19.15
CA ARG A 234 -43.00 -34.84 20.14
C ARG A 234 -44.23 -34.93 21.04
N ALA A 235 -44.88 -33.81 21.36
CA ALA A 235 -46.15 -33.79 22.08
C ALA A 235 -47.31 -34.37 21.25
N SER A 236 -47.27 -34.20 19.92
CA SER A 236 -48.27 -34.80 19.00
C SER A 236 -48.06 -36.31 18.78
N GLU A 237 -46.85 -36.82 18.99
CA GLU A 237 -46.48 -38.24 18.83
C GLU A 237 -46.68 -39.09 20.12
N GLU A 238 -47.27 -38.55 21.19
CA GLU A 238 -47.43 -39.21 22.51
C GLU A 238 -46.11 -39.77 23.13
N ARG A 239 -44.94 -39.32 22.66
CA ARG A 239 -43.63 -39.66 23.25
C ARG A 239 -43.31 -38.73 24.42
N ALA A 240 -43.90 -39.01 25.58
CA ALA A 240 -43.65 -38.25 26.80
C ALA A 240 -42.24 -38.53 27.36
N GLY A 241 -41.40 -37.49 27.47
CA GLY A 241 -40.20 -37.54 28.32
C GLY A 241 -38.96 -36.79 27.85
N VAL A 242 -38.93 -36.24 26.62
CA VAL A 242 -37.68 -35.67 26.09
C VAL A 242 -37.38 -34.31 26.72
N THR A 243 -36.17 -34.18 27.29
CA THR A 243 -35.68 -32.94 27.89
C THR A 243 -35.06 -32.02 26.84
N ARG A 244 -35.04 -30.70 27.09
CA ARG A 244 -34.41 -29.72 26.17
C ARG A 244 -32.93 -30.06 25.88
N GLU A 245 -32.25 -30.62 26.87
CA GLU A 245 -30.84 -31.00 26.79
C GLU A 245 -30.62 -32.19 25.85
N GLU A 246 -31.52 -33.18 25.86
CA GLU A 246 -31.48 -34.32 24.92
C GLU A 246 -31.76 -33.90 23.47
N LEU A 247 -32.66 -32.94 23.25
CA LEU A 247 -32.93 -32.40 21.91
C LEU A 247 -31.75 -31.59 21.37
N LEU A 248 -31.10 -30.78 22.23
CA LEU A 248 -29.90 -30.03 21.85
C LEU A 248 -28.70 -30.93 21.56
N ALA A 249 -28.60 -32.07 22.24
CA ALA A 249 -27.56 -33.06 22.01
C ALA A 249 -27.78 -33.90 20.74
N SER A 250 -28.95 -33.81 20.10
CA SER A 250 -29.22 -34.56 18.87
C SER A 250 -28.33 -34.08 17.70
N GLU A 251 -27.90 -35.04 16.88
CA GLU A 251 -27.04 -34.76 15.73
C GLU A 251 -27.75 -33.87 14.69
N GLU A 252 -29.08 -33.99 14.59
CA GLU A 252 -29.93 -33.24 13.68
C GLU A 252 -29.99 -31.75 14.03
N VAL A 253 -30.19 -31.41 15.32
CA VAL A 253 -30.19 -30.01 15.80
C VAL A 253 -28.79 -29.41 15.71
N GLY A 254 -27.75 -30.20 15.99
CA GLY A 254 -26.36 -29.78 15.77
C GLY A 254 -26.05 -29.51 14.29
N GLY A 255 -26.58 -30.33 13.38
CA GLY A 255 -26.48 -30.14 11.93
C GLY A 255 -27.19 -28.87 11.46
N TYR A 256 -28.41 -28.64 11.94
CA TYR A 256 -29.17 -27.42 11.67
C TYR A 256 -28.44 -26.17 12.18
N GLY A 257 -27.93 -26.20 13.41
CA GLY A 257 -27.20 -25.08 14.00
C GLY A 257 -25.96 -24.70 13.21
N ARG A 258 -25.18 -25.69 12.73
CA ARG A 258 -24.02 -25.47 11.84
C ARG A 258 -24.44 -24.85 10.51
N ALA A 259 -25.51 -25.35 9.89
CA ALA A 259 -26.00 -24.82 8.61
C ALA A 259 -26.48 -23.36 8.73
N VAL A 260 -27.22 -23.04 9.78
CA VAL A 260 -27.68 -21.65 10.04
C VAL A 260 -26.50 -20.73 10.35
N ALA A 261 -25.52 -21.20 11.11
CA ALA A 261 -24.31 -20.42 11.39
C ALA A 261 -23.49 -20.14 10.12
N ALA A 262 -23.28 -21.14 9.26
CA ALA A 262 -22.61 -20.97 7.97
C ALA A 262 -23.38 -19.97 7.09
N LEU A 263 -24.69 -20.11 6.99
CA LEU A 263 -25.53 -19.18 6.22
C LEU A 263 -25.41 -17.73 6.71
N LYS A 264 -25.40 -17.51 8.03
CA LYS A 264 -25.36 -16.16 8.62
C LYS A 264 -23.96 -15.54 8.62
N ASN A 265 -22.90 -16.33 8.72
CA ASN A 265 -21.53 -15.83 8.82
C ASN A 265 -20.81 -15.76 7.46
N GLU A 266 -20.96 -16.79 6.62
CA GLU A 266 -20.29 -16.88 5.32
C GLU A 266 -21.13 -16.28 4.19
N GLY A 267 -22.44 -16.10 4.43
CA GLY A 267 -23.39 -15.55 3.48
C GLY A 267 -24.17 -16.62 2.72
N GLU A 268 -25.10 -16.13 1.88
CA GLU A 268 -25.99 -16.95 1.08
C GLU A 268 -25.26 -17.44 -0.18
N SER A 269 -24.86 -18.71 -0.17
CA SER A 269 -24.35 -19.44 -1.34
C SER A 269 -25.29 -20.60 -1.65
N ASP A 270 -25.34 -21.05 -2.92
CA ASP A 270 -26.18 -22.19 -3.32
C ASP A 270 -25.90 -23.43 -2.47
N HIS A 271 -24.63 -23.66 -2.13
CA HIS A 271 -24.20 -24.72 -1.23
C HIS A 271 -24.75 -24.56 0.20
N ASN A 272 -24.66 -23.35 0.76
CA ASN A 272 -25.13 -23.08 2.13
C ASN A 272 -26.66 -23.12 2.24
N LEU A 273 -27.38 -22.76 1.17
CA LEU A 273 -28.84 -22.91 1.10
C LEU A 273 -29.26 -24.38 1.04
N LEU A 274 -28.59 -25.21 0.24
CA LEU A 274 -28.84 -26.65 0.15
C LEU A 274 -28.54 -27.41 1.45
N LEU A 275 -27.63 -26.87 2.27
CA LEU A 275 -27.31 -27.41 3.60
C LEU A 275 -28.35 -27.05 4.66
N THR A 276 -29.16 -26.00 4.47
CA THR A 276 -30.19 -25.65 5.45
C THR A 276 -31.28 -26.73 5.48
N PRO A 277 -31.51 -27.43 6.61
CA PRO A 277 -32.32 -28.65 6.63
C PRO A 277 -33.83 -28.44 6.59
N SER A 278 -34.35 -27.33 6.03
CA SER A 278 -35.80 -27.17 5.85
C SER A 278 -36.44 -28.35 5.13
N GLU A 279 -35.67 -29.09 4.32
CA GLU A 279 -36.13 -30.35 3.70
C GLU A 279 -35.74 -31.62 4.47
N LYS A 280 -34.58 -31.72 5.14
CA LYS A 280 -34.12 -33.00 5.72
C LYS A 280 -34.75 -33.36 7.07
N LEU A 281 -34.92 -32.40 7.97
CA LEU A 281 -35.54 -32.65 9.28
C LEU A 281 -37.04 -33.00 9.17
N LEU A 282 -37.73 -32.44 8.16
CA LEU A 282 -39.12 -32.77 7.85
C LEU A 282 -39.25 -34.04 6.97
N CYS A 283 -38.34 -34.30 6.04
CA CYS A 283 -38.41 -35.49 5.17
C CYS A 283 -37.99 -36.79 5.87
N GLU A 284 -37.06 -36.78 6.85
CA GLU A 284 -36.70 -38.02 7.54
C GLU A 284 -37.81 -38.50 8.49
N GLU A 285 -38.54 -37.58 9.15
CA GLU A 285 -39.77 -37.97 9.84
C GLU A 285 -40.89 -38.34 8.86
N SER A 286 -41.05 -37.67 7.71
CA SER A 286 -41.99 -38.06 6.64
C SER A 286 -41.72 -39.46 6.07
N SER A 287 -40.46 -39.82 5.84
CA SER A 287 -40.06 -41.13 5.29
C SER A 287 -40.29 -42.30 6.27
N ARG A 288 -40.51 -42.01 7.55
CA ARG A 288 -40.90 -42.99 8.58
C ARG A 288 -42.39 -43.34 8.53
N TRP A 289 -43.22 -42.49 7.91
CA TRP A 289 -44.65 -42.76 7.69
C TRP A 289 -44.89 -43.69 6.49
N ASP A 290 -43.99 -43.70 5.51
CA ASP A 290 -44.13 -44.52 4.28
C ASP A 290 -43.67 -45.98 4.45
N THR A 291 -43.17 -46.39 5.62
CA THR A 291 -42.72 -47.78 5.89
C THR A 291 -43.68 -48.62 6.74
N ASN A 292 -44.90 -48.12 7.00
CA ASN A 292 -45.93 -48.81 7.79
C ASN A 292 -47.21 -49.11 6.98
N GLU A 293 -47.06 -49.62 5.76
CA GLU A 293 -48.11 -50.39 5.04
C GLU A 293 -47.68 -51.84 4.80
#